data_AF-A0A5A7NL37-F1
#
_entry.id   AF-A0A5A7NL37-F1
#
_cell.length_a   1.000
_cell.length_b   1.000
_cell.length_c   1.000
_cell.angle_alpha   90.00
_cell.angle_beta   90.00
_cell.angle_gamma   90.00
#
_symmetry.space_group_name_H-M   'P 1'
#
loop_
_entity.id
_entity.type
_entity.pdbx_description
1 polymer ?
#
loop_
_entity_poly.entity_id
_entity_poly.type
_entity_poly.pdbx_seq_one_letter_code
_entity_poly.pdbx_strand_id
1 'polypeptide(L)'
;MMDTKMLDAANAYGASLGRMGGGAAEIASTGSGFGAMVENMVSETTNAVSAAESVSAQAVAGQADMVDVVTAISNAEMVLETVTTVRDRVISAYQEIMRMPI
;
A
#
# COMPACT_ATOMS: atom_id res chain seq x y z
N MET A 1 -18.87 41.18 -18.19
CA MET A 1 -18.00 40.02 -17.90
C MET A 1 -18.67 39.02 -16.94
N MET A 2 -19.98 38.79 -17.07
CA MET A 2 -20.76 37.92 -16.17
C MET A 2 -21.13 36.58 -16.84
N ASP A 3 -21.14 36.52 -18.18
CA ASP A 3 -21.65 35.38 -18.97
C ASP A 3 -20.63 34.24 -19.14
N THR A 4 -19.34 34.52 -19.05
CA THR A 4 -18.28 33.51 -19.21
C THR A 4 -18.16 32.58 -18.00
N LYS A 5 -18.48 33.09 -16.79
CA LYS A 5 -18.45 32.30 -15.56
C LYS A 5 -19.57 31.26 -15.49
N MET A 6 -20.70 31.52 -16.15
CA MET A 6 -21.86 30.63 -16.14
C MET A 6 -21.68 29.45 -17.10
N LEU A 7 -21.03 29.66 -18.26
CA LEU A 7 -20.62 28.56 -19.14
C LEU A 7 -19.53 27.68 -18.51
N ASP A 8 -18.61 28.28 -17.77
CA ASP A 8 -17.53 27.55 -17.08
C ASP A 8 -18.09 26.68 -15.92
N ALA A 9 -19.06 27.23 -15.17
CA ALA A 9 -19.77 26.49 -14.13
C ALA A 9 -20.59 25.30 -14.67
N ALA A 10 -21.21 25.44 -15.84
CA ALA A 10 -21.95 24.35 -16.49
C ALA A 10 -21.01 23.21 -16.93
N ASN A 11 -19.84 23.54 -17.46
CA ASN A 11 -18.82 22.54 -17.82
C ASN A 11 -18.23 21.85 -16.58
N ALA A 12 -18.02 22.59 -15.49
CA ALA A 12 -17.53 22.03 -14.24
C ALA A 12 -18.55 21.06 -13.58
N TYR A 13 -19.85 21.34 -13.73
CA TYR A 13 -20.92 20.46 -13.25
C TYR A 13 -21.03 19.16 -14.08
N GLY A 14 -20.83 19.25 -15.39
CA GLY A 14 -20.73 18.05 -16.25
C GLY A 14 -19.53 17.17 -15.89
N ALA A 15 -18.39 17.78 -15.54
CA ALA A 15 -17.17 17.07 -15.14
C ALA A 15 -17.23 16.45 -13.73
N SER A 16 -18.10 16.93 -12.84
CA SER A 16 -18.32 16.31 -11.52
C SER A 16 -19.31 15.14 -11.60
N LEU A 17 -20.32 15.23 -12.47
CA LEU A 17 -21.24 14.13 -12.77
C LEU A 17 -20.52 12.93 -13.42
N GLY A 18 -19.58 13.19 -14.34
CA GLY A 18 -18.75 12.13 -14.94
C GLY A 18 -17.87 11.38 -13.93
N ARG A 19 -17.41 12.06 -12.87
CA ARG A 19 -16.67 11.44 -11.75
C ARG A 19 -17.59 10.62 -10.85
N MET A 20 -18.85 11.02 -10.68
CA MET A 20 -19.83 10.28 -9.88
C MET A 20 -20.29 8.99 -10.56
N GLY A 21 -20.30 8.94 -11.90
CA GLY A 21 -20.53 7.72 -12.69
C GLY A 21 -19.30 6.81 -12.82
N GLY A 22 -18.10 7.29 -12.44
CA GLY A 22 -16.84 6.56 -12.52
C GLY A 22 -16.55 5.62 -11.33
N GLY A 23 -17.31 5.73 -10.23
CA GLY A 23 -17.06 4.94 -9.02
C GLY A 23 -17.18 3.43 -9.21
N ALA A 24 -17.97 2.96 -10.18
CA ALA A 24 -18.07 1.53 -10.51
C ALA A 24 -16.90 1.03 -11.39
N ALA A 25 -16.29 1.90 -12.19
CA ALA A 25 -15.14 1.56 -13.04
C ALA A 25 -13.81 1.59 -12.27
N GLU A 26 -13.70 2.41 -11.23
CA GLU A 26 -12.52 2.49 -10.36
C GLU A 26 -12.36 1.23 -9.48
N ILE A 27 -13.47 0.59 -9.09
CA ILE A 27 -13.47 -0.67 -8.33
C ILE A 27 -12.97 -1.83 -9.21
N ALA A 28 -13.24 -1.81 -10.51
CA ALA A 28 -12.78 -2.84 -11.44
C ALA A 28 -11.29 -2.70 -11.82
N SER A 29 -10.73 -1.48 -11.84
CA SER A 29 -9.29 -1.25 -12.06
C SER A 29 -8.43 -1.57 -10.83
N THR A 30 -9.02 -1.51 -9.63
CA THR A 30 -8.34 -1.82 -8.36
C THR A 30 -7.93 -3.29 -8.25
N GLY A 31 -8.62 -4.21 -8.93
CA GLY A 31 -8.29 -5.65 -8.92
C GLY A 31 -6.90 -5.99 -9.49
N SER A 32 -6.37 -5.16 -10.39
CA SER A 32 -4.99 -5.27 -10.89
C SER A 32 -3.99 -4.53 -9.98
N GLY A 33 -4.39 -3.37 -9.44
CA GLY A 33 -3.55 -2.54 -8.58
C GLY A 33 -3.25 -3.14 -7.21
N PHE A 34 -4.19 -3.87 -6.61
CA PHE A 34 -3.99 -4.51 -5.31
C PHE A 34 -2.93 -5.61 -5.36
N GLY A 35 -2.93 -6.45 -6.40
CA GLY A 35 -1.91 -7.49 -6.58
C GLY A 35 -0.51 -6.90 -6.70
N ALA A 36 -0.34 -5.86 -7.52
CA ALA A 36 0.92 -5.12 -7.65
C ALA A 36 1.34 -4.45 -6.34
N MET A 37 0.38 -3.91 -5.57
CA MET A 37 0.66 -3.33 -4.25
C MET A 37 1.19 -4.39 -3.27
N VAL A 38 0.57 -5.58 -3.23
CA VAL A 38 1.02 -6.70 -2.39
C VAL A 38 2.39 -7.20 -2.83
N GLU A 39 2.64 -7.33 -4.13
CA GLU A 39 3.94 -7.72 -4.68
C GLU A 39 5.04 -6.73 -4.27
N ASN A 40 4.76 -5.43 -4.38
CA ASN A 40 5.68 -4.38 -3.92
C ASN A 40 5.94 -4.46 -2.42
N MET A 41 4.90 -4.66 -1.59
CA MET A 41 5.04 -4.81 -0.14
C MET A 41 5.89 -6.02 0.24
N VAL A 42 5.73 -7.16 -0.45
CA VAL A 42 6.55 -8.35 -0.24
C VAL A 42 8.00 -8.06 -0.62
N SER A 43 8.23 -7.46 -1.79
CA SER A 43 9.58 -7.06 -2.24
C SER A 43 10.25 -6.12 -1.23
N GLU A 44 9.53 -5.10 -0.76
CA GLU A 44 10.03 -4.14 0.23
C GLU A 44 10.36 -4.80 1.58
N THR A 45 9.55 -5.77 2.02
CA THR A 45 9.85 -6.58 3.21
C THR A 45 11.15 -7.36 3.04
N THR A 46 11.32 -8.05 1.90
CA THR A 46 12.55 -8.81 1.64
C THR A 46 13.79 -7.93 1.59
N ASN A 47 13.66 -6.72 1.03
CA ASN A 47 14.74 -5.75 0.99
C ASN A 47 15.09 -5.24 2.39
N ALA A 48 14.08 -4.92 3.21
CA ALA A 48 14.29 -4.45 4.58
C ALA A 48 14.99 -5.51 5.45
N VAL A 49 14.55 -6.77 5.35
CA VAL A 49 15.18 -7.90 6.05
C VAL A 49 16.62 -8.11 5.57
N SER A 50 16.85 -8.12 4.25
CA SER A 50 18.19 -8.30 3.69
C SER A 50 19.15 -7.17 4.08
N ALA A 51 18.64 -5.93 4.19
CA ALA A 51 19.41 -4.79 4.67
C ALA A 51 19.81 -4.97 6.14
N ALA A 52 18.88 -5.42 6.99
CA ALA A 52 19.16 -5.72 8.41
C ALA A 52 20.19 -6.85 8.56
N GLU A 53 20.12 -7.89 7.74
CA GLU A 53 21.11 -8.97 7.71
C GLU A 53 22.49 -8.47 7.29
N SER A 54 22.57 -7.61 6.27
CA SER A 54 23.83 -7.03 5.81
C SER A 54 24.50 -6.18 6.90
N VAL A 55 23.75 -5.32 7.59
CA VAL A 55 24.27 -4.51 8.71
C VAL A 55 24.70 -5.41 9.87
N SER A 56 23.91 -6.45 10.17
CA SER A 56 24.26 -7.45 11.19
C SER A 56 25.57 -8.17 10.87
N ALA A 57 25.78 -8.56 9.62
CA ALA A 57 27.01 -9.20 9.16
C ALA A 57 28.22 -8.25 9.27
N GLN A 58 28.05 -6.98 8.89
CA GLN A 58 29.08 -5.95 9.03
C GLN A 58 29.45 -5.72 10.50
N ALA A 59 28.46 -5.75 11.40
CA ALA A 59 28.69 -5.58 12.82
C ALA A 59 29.50 -6.75 13.43
N VAL A 60 29.23 -7.98 13.01
CA VAL A 60 30.05 -9.15 13.39
C VAL A 60 31.48 -9.03 12.87
N ALA A 61 31.67 -8.41 11.69
CA ALA A 61 32.98 -8.10 11.13
C ALA A 61 33.67 -6.87 11.78
N GLY A 62 33.03 -6.21 12.75
CA GLY A 62 33.53 -5.00 13.41
C GLY A 62 33.45 -3.73 12.54
N GLN A 63 32.60 -3.74 11.51
CA GLN A 63 32.46 -2.67 10.51
C GLN A 63 31.19 -1.85 10.67
N ALA A 64 30.29 -2.23 11.59
CA ALA A 64 29.08 -1.50 11.94
C ALA A 64 28.84 -1.58 13.46
N ASP A 65 28.21 -0.55 14.03
CA ASP A 65 27.95 -0.49 15.47
C ASP A 65 26.67 -1.25 15.83
N MET A 66 26.57 -1.68 17.09
CA MET A 66 25.35 -2.34 17.61
C MET A 66 24.10 -1.44 17.49
N VAL A 67 24.29 -0.12 17.52
CA VAL A 67 23.20 0.86 17.35
C VAL A 67 22.64 0.79 15.92
N ASP A 68 23.50 0.61 14.92
CA ASP A 68 23.09 0.49 13.52
C ASP A 68 22.32 -0.82 13.28
N VAL A 69 22.77 -1.90 13.92
CA VAL A 69 22.08 -3.21 13.88
C VAL A 69 20.68 -3.10 14.45
N VAL A 70 20.53 -2.53 15.65
CA VAL A 70 19.23 -2.36 16.29
C VAL A 70 18.33 -1.46 15.44
N THR A 71 18.88 -0.39 14.86
CA THR A 71 18.11 0.51 13.98
C THR A 71 17.63 -0.22 12.73
N ALA A 72 18.49 -1.03 12.10
CA ALA A 72 18.14 -1.79 10.91
C ALA A 72 17.08 -2.86 11.21
N ILE A 73 17.19 -3.56 12.34
CA ILE A 73 16.20 -4.53 12.79
C ILE A 73 14.86 -3.86 13.08
N SER A 74 14.84 -2.76 13.84
CA SER A 74 13.60 -2.03 14.13
C SER A 74 12.90 -1.54 12.86
N ASN A 75 13.65 -1.10 11.85
CA ASN A 75 13.08 -0.74 10.56
C ASN A 75 12.45 -1.94 9.84
N ALA A 76 13.12 -3.10 9.83
CA ALA A 76 12.59 -4.32 9.25
C ALA A 76 11.33 -4.81 9.99
N GLU A 77 11.28 -4.69 11.33
CA GLU A 77 10.12 -5.05 12.14
C GLU A 77 8.88 -4.20 11.81
N MET A 78 9.04 -2.88 11.65
CA MET A 78 7.92 -2.00 11.26
C MET A 78 7.32 -2.37 9.90
N VAL A 79 8.17 -2.73 8.93
CA VAL A 79 7.72 -3.16 7.60
C VAL A 79 6.98 -4.50 7.70
N LEU A 80 7.52 -5.45 8.46
CA LEU A 80 6.91 -6.76 8.68
C LEU A 80 5.54 -6.65 9.38
N GLU A 81 5.40 -5.79 10.37
CA GLU A 81 4.13 -5.55 11.08
C GLU A 81 3.05 -5.01 10.11
N THR A 82 3.45 -4.09 9.23
CA THR A 82 2.57 -3.55 8.20
C THR A 82 2.09 -4.64 7.25
N VAL A 83 3.00 -5.48 6.75
CA VAL A 83 2.64 -6.57 5.83
C VAL A 83 1.77 -7.62 6.50
N THR A 84 2.05 -7.95 7.76
CA THR A 84 1.24 -8.91 8.54
C THR A 84 -0.18 -8.38 8.73
N THR A 85 -0.33 -7.09 9.01
CA THR A 85 -1.63 -6.43 9.12
C THR A 85 -2.45 -6.55 7.82
N VAL A 86 -1.81 -6.30 6.67
CA VAL A 86 -2.46 -6.44 5.35
C VAL A 86 -2.84 -7.91 5.10
N ARG A 87 -1.93 -8.85 5.38
CA ARG A 87 -2.17 -10.30 5.25
C ARG A 87 -3.37 -10.75 6.08
N ASP A 88 -3.47 -10.30 7.32
CA ASP A 88 -4.59 -10.65 8.21
C ASP A 88 -5.91 -10.03 7.75
N ARG A 89 -5.89 -8.80 7.20
CA ARG A 89 -7.07 -8.14 6.64
C ARG A 89 -7.60 -8.89 5.41
N VAL A 90 -6.72 -9.34 4.53
CA VAL A 90 -7.07 -10.13 3.33
C VAL A 90 -7.67 -11.47 3.71
N ILE A 91 -7.06 -12.17 4.67
CA ILE A 91 -7.57 -13.45 5.16
C ILE A 91 -8.97 -13.26 5.77
N SER A 92 -9.16 -12.21 6.57
CA SER A 92 -10.46 -11.92 7.17
C SER A 92 -11.54 -11.67 6.12
N ALA A 93 -11.24 -10.88 5.08
CA ALA A 93 -12.17 -10.62 3.99
C ALA A 93 -12.53 -11.91 3.22
N TYR A 94 -11.56 -12.81 3.00
CA TYR A 94 -11.83 -14.11 2.39
C TYR A 94 -12.74 -14.98 3.26
N GLN A 95 -12.49 -15.02 4.57
CA GLN A 95 -13.32 -15.78 5.50
C GLN A 95 -14.74 -15.20 5.62
N GLU A 96 -14.92 -13.89 5.52
CA GLU A 96 -16.22 -13.23 5.54
C GLU A 96 -17.06 -13.61 4.32
N ILE A 97 -16.45 -13.64 3.12
CA ILE A 97 -17.11 -14.12 1.89
C ILE A 97 -17.56 -15.58 2.04
N MET A 98 -16.72 -16.45 2.60
CA MET A 98 -17.08 -17.86 2.81
C MET A 98 -18.18 -18.07 3.87
N ARG A 99 -18.36 -17.12 4.80
CA ARG A 99 -19.38 -17.20 5.86
C ARG A 99 -20.74 -16.66 5.42
N MET A 100 -20.86 -16.11 4.21
CA MET A 100 -22.16 -15.73 3.64
C MET A 100 -22.92 -17.01 3.25
N PRO A 101 -24.05 -17.33 3.89
CA PRO A 101 -24.89 -18.42 3.41
C PRO A 101 -25.49 -18.02 2.06
N ILE A 102 -25.44 -18.94 1.10
CA ILE A 102 -26.23 -18.85 -0.14
C ILE A 102 -27.73 -18.87 0.14
#